data_AF-A0A7V0V936-F1
#
_entry.id   AF-A0A7V0V936-F1
#
_cell.length_a   1.000
_cell.length_b   1.000
_cell.length_c   1.000
_cell.angle_alpha   90.00
_cell.angle_beta   90.00
_cell.angle_gamma   90.00
#
_symmetry.space_group_name_H-M   'P 1'
#
loop_
_entity.id
_entity.type
_entity.pdbx_description
1 polymer ?
#
loop_
_entity_poly.entity_id
_entity_poly.type
_entity_poly.pdbx_seq_one_letter_code
_entity_poly.pdbx_strand_id
1 'polypeptide(L)'
;MDLSSASSDELLYELQKSKNLLEKHLRQTVCFLAYPSGSFNDQVIAAAKRCGYSAALTTEPGLCRPGDNPFKLKRIRISRSQDLGSLNFA
;
A
#
# COMPACT_ATOMS: atom_id res chain seq x y z
N MET A 1 11.51 7.23 1.14
CA MET A 1 12.24 5.96 1.22
C MET A 1 11.63 5.02 0.19
N ASP A 2 12.46 4.38 -0.62
CA ASP A 2 12.01 3.35 -1.57
C ASP A 2 12.14 1.98 -0.89
N LEU A 3 11.02 1.27 -0.74
CA LEU A 3 11.02 -0.06 -0.13
C LEU A 3 11.65 -1.11 -1.07
N SER A 4 11.59 -0.91 -2.39
CA SER A 4 12.06 -1.91 -3.35
C SER A 4 13.59 -2.08 -3.36
N SER A 5 14.33 -1.13 -2.79
CA SER A 5 15.79 -1.18 -2.66
C SER A 5 16.30 -1.48 -1.25
N ALA A 6 15.41 -1.70 -0.27
CA ALA A 6 15.78 -1.95 1.12
C ALA A 6 16.15 -3.42 1.35
N SER A 7 16.99 -3.68 2.35
CA SER A 7 17.28 -5.04 2.79
C SER A 7 16.05 -5.70 3.41
N SER A 8 16.06 -7.04 3.52
CA SER A 8 14.94 -7.78 4.12
C SER A 8 14.69 -7.40 5.58
N ASP A 9 15.74 -7.11 6.35
CA ASP A 9 15.61 -6.72 7.76
C ASP A 9 15.07 -5.30 7.91
N GLU A 10 15.54 -4.36 7.08
CA GLU A 10 15.01 -3.00 7.04
C GLU A 10 13.53 -2.98 6.64
N LEU A 11 13.14 -3.81 5.67
CA LEU A 11 11.74 -3.94 5.25
C LEU A 11 10.85 -4.39 6.40
N LEU A 12 11.22 -5.45 7.10
CA LEU A 12 10.44 -5.94 8.24
C LEU A 12 10.40 -4.91 9.37
N TYR A 13 11.53 -4.25 9.64
CA TYR A 13 11.62 -3.22 10.66
C TYR A 13 10.65 -2.07 10.36
N GLU A 14 10.73 -1.47 9.18
CA GLU A 14 9.88 -0.33 8.79
C GLU A 14 8.39 -0.71 8.80
N LEU A 15 8.04 -1.84 8.19
CA LEU A 15 6.65 -2.30 8.08
C LEU A 15 6.04 -2.66 9.45
N GLN A 16 6.78 -3.37 10.30
CA GLN A 16 6.29 -3.78 11.61
C GLN A 16 6.25 -2.60 12.60
N LYS A 17 7.28 -1.76 12.60
CA LYS A 17 7.37 -0.62 13.53
C LYS A 17 6.30 0.41 13.25
N SER A 18 6.10 0.79 11.98
CA SER A 18 5.05 1.73 11.59
C SER A 18 3.65 1.20 11.94
N LYS A 19 3.38 -0.08 11.65
CA LYS A 19 2.15 -0.76 12.04
C LYS A 19 1.92 -0.70 13.55
N ASN A 20 2.86 -1.21 14.34
CA ASN A 20 2.73 -1.26 15.80
C ASN A 20 2.52 0.14 16.41
N LEU A 21 3.18 1.15 15.84
CA LEU A 21 3.01 2.54 16.28
C LEU A 21 1.58 3.01 16.04
N LEU A 22 1.04 2.82 14.83
CA LEU A 22 -0.33 3.21 14.50
C LEU A 22 -1.35 2.43 15.34
N GLU A 23 -1.21 1.11 15.45
CA GLU A 23 -2.15 0.28 16.22
C GLU A 23 -2.18 0.66 17.70
N LYS A 24 -1.02 0.98 18.28
CA LYS A 24 -0.92 1.46 19.67
C LYS A 24 -1.68 2.77 19.89
N HIS A 25 -1.56 3.73 18.97
CA HIS A 25 -2.17 5.05 19.11
C HIS A 25 -3.65 5.05 18.74
N LEU A 26 -4.03 4.32 17.69
CA LEU A 26 -5.40 4.28 17.18
C LEU A 26 -6.28 3.25 17.90
N ARG A 27 -5.66 2.30 18.63
CA ARG A 27 -6.35 1.16 19.27
C ARG A 27 -7.17 0.34 18.28
N GLN A 28 -6.66 0.21 17.05
CA GLN A 28 -7.29 -0.50 15.95
C GLN A 28 -6.22 -1.26 15.17
N THR A 29 -6.60 -2.41 14.62
CA THR A 29 -5.71 -3.18 13.73
C THR A 29 -5.52 -2.45 12.41
N VAL A 30 -4.26 -2.35 11.95
CA VAL A 30 -3.91 -1.76 10.66
C VAL A 30 -3.80 -2.87 9.62
N CYS A 31 -4.81 -2.96 8.76
CA CYS A 31 -4.93 -4.03 7.77
C CYS A 31 -4.33 -3.66 6.39
N PHE A 32 -4.19 -2.37 6.09
CA PHE A 32 -3.83 -1.89 4.75
C PHE A 32 -2.50 -1.12 4.76
N LEU A 33 -1.73 -1.31 3.70
CA LEU A 33 -0.48 -0.59 3.44
C LEU A 33 -0.63 0.26 2.16
N ALA A 34 -0.07 1.47 2.13
CA ALA A 34 0.16 2.17 0.87
C ALA A 34 1.68 2.19 0.61
N TYR A 35 2.12 1.63 -0.52
CA TYR A 35 3.55 1.61 -0.83
C TYR A 35 4.06 3.04 -1.03
N PRO A 36 5.16 3.45 -0.35
CA PRO A 36 5.80 4.73 -0.59
C PRO A 36 6.13 4.91 -2.07
N SER A 37 5.69 6.02 -2.66
CA SER A 37 5.81 6.30 -4.10
C SER A 37 5.18 5.26 -5.04
N GLY A 38 4.46 4.26 -4.50
CA GLY A 38 3.98 3.10 -5.25
C GLY A 38 5.05 2.07 -5.61
N SER A 39 6.28 2.19 -5.08
CA SER A 39 7.36 1.24 -5.36
C SER A 39 7.21 -0.04 -4.55
N PHE A 40 7.20 -1.18 -5.22
CA PHE A 40 7.17 -2.50 -4.59
C PHE A 40 7.85 -3.55 -5.49
N ASN A 41 8.26 -4.66 -4.88
CA ASN A 41 8.69 -5.88 -5.56
C ASN A 41 8.20 -7.09 -4.75
N ASP A 42 8.55 -8.30 -5.16
CA ASP A 42 8.09 -9.52 -4.49
C ASP A 42 8.60 -9.65 -3.05
N GLN A 43 9.79 -9.11 -2.75
CA GLN A 43 10.32 -9.08 -1.38
C GLN A 43 9.51 -8.15 -0.48
N VAL A 44 9.15 -6.96 -0.97
CA VAL A 44 8.28 -6.01 -0.25
C VAL A 44 6.91 -6.63 0.02
N ILE A 45 6.31 -7.31 -0.96
CA ILE A 45 5.02 -7.99 -0.81
C ILE A 45 5.13 -9.11 0.25
N ALA A 46 6.18 -9.93 0.20
CA ALA A 46 6.41 -10.98 1.18
C ALA A 46 6.57 -10.43 2.59
N ALA A 47 7.33 -9.34 2.77
CA ALA A 47 7.49 -8.67 4.05
C ALA A 47 6.15 -8.10 4.56
N ALA A 48 5.35 -7.46 3.71
CA ALA A 48 4.03 -6.95 4.09
C ALA A 48 3.09 -8.07 4.58
N LYS A 49 3.07 -9.22 3.90
CA LYS A 49 2.31 -10.40 4.34
C LYS A 49 2.80 -10.91 5.70
N ARG A 50 4.11 -10.97 5.91
CA ARG A 50 4.71 -11.40 7.20
C ARG A 50 4.36 -10.48 8.36
N CYS A 51 4.24 -9.17 8.12
CA CYS A 51 3.76 -8.20 9.11
C CYS A 51 2.23 -8.20 9.31
N GLY A 52 1.52 -9.13 8.68
CA GLY A 52 0.07 -9.32 8.85
C GLY A 52 -0.79 -8.25 8.19
N TYR A 53 -0.29 -7.55 7.15
CA TYR A 53 -1.17 -6.75 6.30
C TYR A 53 -2.07 -7.68 5.47
N SER A 54 -3.29 -7.24 5.19
CA SER A 54 -4.27 -7.98 4.37
C SER A 54 -4.29 -7.52 2.92
N ALA A 55 -3.90 -6.27 2.65
CA ALA A 55 -3.86 -5.69 1.32
C ALA A 55 -2.91 -4.49 1.26
N ALA A 56 -2.50 -4.11 0.05
CA ALA A 56 -1.65 -2.96 -0.20
C ALA A 56 -2.01 -2.21 -1.50
N LEU A 57 -1.87 -0.88 -1.46
CA LEU A 57 -2.19 0.04 -2.54
C LEU A 57 -0.92 0.50 -3.27
N THR A 58 -0.97 0.50 -4.60
CA THR A 58 0.09 0.96 -5.51
C THR A 58 -0.21 2.36 -6.03
N THR A 59 0.62 2.93 -6.92
CA THR A 59 0.29 4.13 -7.70
C THR A 59 -0.22 3.80 -9.10
N GLU A 60 -0.37 2.52 -9.44
CA GLU A 60 -0.87 2.09 -10.75
C GLU A 60 -2.32 2.59 -10.94
N PRO A 61 -2.61 3.26 -12.08
CA PRO A 61 -3.95 3.80 -12.32
C PRO A 61 -4.95 2.69 -12.61
N GLY A 62 -6.15 2.83 -12.06
CA GLY A 62 -7.32 2.03 -12.45
C GLY A 62 -8.23 1.64 -11.29
N LEU A 63 -9.36 1.05 -11.66
CA LEU A 63 -10.30 0.44 -10.72
C LEU A 63 -9.80 -0.93 -10.25
N CYS A 64 -10.09 -1.24 -8.98
CA CYS A 64 -9.97 -2.59 -8.46
C CYS A 64 -11.20 -3.41 -8.86
N ARG A 65 -10.99 -4.67 -9.25
CA ARG A 65 -12.03 -5.63 -9.62
C ARG A 65 -11.97 -6.87 -8.72
N PRO A 66 -13.09 -7.61 -8.55
CA PRO A 66 -13.05 -8.91 -7.89
C PRO A 66 -12.02 -9.83 -8.55
N GLY A 67 -11.17 -10.45 -7.75
CA GLY A 67 -10.07 -11.31 -8.22
C GLY A 67 -8.73 -10.58 -8.42
N ASP A 68 -8.69 -9.24 -8.33
CA ASP A 68 -7.42 -8.51 -8.34
C ASP A 68 -6.55 -8.91 -7.13
N ASN A 69 -5.23 -8.84 -7.32
CA ASN A 69 -4.28 -9.16 -6.26
C ASN A 69 -4.40 -8.14 -5.10
N PRO A 70 -4.73 -8.57 -3.87
CA PRO A 70 -4.90 -7.66 -2.74
C PRO A 70 -3.66 -6.84 -2.39
N PHE A 71 -2.46 -7.27 -2.79
CA PHE A 71 -1.20 -6.55 -2.55
C PHE A 71 -0.74 -5.71 -3.74
N LYS A 72 -1.56 -5.59 -4.80
CA LYS A 72 -1.30 -4.74 -5.96
C LYS A 72 -2.54 -3.92 -6.32
N LEU A 73 -3.27 -3.43 -5.32
CA LEU A 73 -4.51 -2.66 -5.57
C LEU A 73 -4.18 -1.35 -6.29
N LYS A 74 -4.89 -1.10 -7.38
CA LYS A 74 -4.79 0.12 -8.19
C LYS A 74 -5.45 1.30 -7.49
N ARG A 75 -5.12 2.52 -7.89
CA ARG A 75 -5.73 3.76 -7.37
C ARG A 75 -6.18 4.67 -8.49
N ILE A 76 -7.27 5.38 -8.24
CA ILE A 76 -7.63 6.57 -9.01
C ILE A 76 -6.88 7.76 -8.40
N ARG A 77 -6.01 8.39 -9.19
CA ARG A 77 -5.31 9.61 -8.77
C ARG A 77 -6.27 10.79 -8.87
N ILE A 78 -6.41 11.53 -7.77
CA ILE A 78 -7.11 12.82 -7.74
C ILE A 78 -6.08 13.94 -7.86
N SER A 79 -6.20 14.76 -8.89
CA SER A 79 -5.34 15.93 -9.12
C SER A 79 -6.09 17.23 -8.87
N ARG A 80 -5.38 18.30 -8.48
CA ARG A 80 -6.00 19.61 -8.15
C ARG A 80 -6.85 20.18 -9.29
N SER A 81 -6.50 19.90 -10.54
CA SER A 81 -7.18 20.41 -11.73
C SER A 81 -8.42 19.59 -12.14
N GLN A 82 -8.72 18.49 -11.44
CA GLN A 82 -9.87 17.65 -11.77
C GLN A 82 -11.11 18.09 -11.00
N ASP A 83 -12.23 18.19 -11.71
CA ASP A 83 -13.57 18.25 -11.13
C ASP A 83 -14.19 16.84 -11.04
N LEU A 84 -15.36 16.75 -10.41
CA LEU A 84 -16.09 15.47 -10.26
C LEU A 84 -16.47 14.83 -11.60
N GLY A 85 -16.75 15.61 -12.63
CA GLY A 85 -17.13 15.09 -13.95
C GLY A 85 -15.95 14.52 -14.73
N SER A 86 -14.74 14.98 -14.43
CA SER A 86 -13.49 14.51 -15.03
C SER A 86 -12.94 13.21 -14.43
N LEU A 87 -13.57 12.68 -13.37
CA LEU A 87 -13.22 11.37 -12.81
C LEU A 87 -13.72 10.27 -13.73
N ASN A 88 -12.80 9.64 -14.45
CA ASN A 88 -13.12 8.49 -15.28
C ASN A 88 -13.08 7.20 -14.44
N PHE A 89 -14.22 6.49 -14.42
CA PHE A 89 -14.39 5.20 -13.75
C PHE A 89 -14.57 4.04 -14.76
N ALA A 90 -14.30 4.26 -16.05
CA ALA A 90 -14.36 3.22 -17.08
C ALA A 90 -13.08 2.37 -17.12
#